data_AF-A0A930U106-F1
#
_entry.id   AF-A0A930U106-F1
#
_cell.length_a   1.000
_cell.length_b   1.000
_cell.length_c   1.000
_cell.angle_alpha   90.00
_cell.angle_beta   90.00
_cell.angle_gamma   90.00
#
_symmetry.space_group_name_H-M   'P 1'
#
loop_
_entity.id
_entity.type
_entity.pdbx_description
1 polymer ?
#
loop_
_entity_poly.entity_id
_entity_poly.type
_entity_poly.pdbx_seq_one_letter_code
_entity_poly.pdbx_strand_id
1 'polypeptide(L)'
;MRLPSADTPLYNHSLGAIEAWLHEHGCQQDREHLNCWQIQRPAWQAELCLDIEEVVVRYTQSGRDVVRTFKYSLSRSDLDAAIFTGP
;
A
#
# COMPACT_ATOMS: atom_id res chain seq x y z
N MET A 1 -4.34 12.67 14.09
CA MET A 1 -3.01 13.06 13.60
C MET A 1 -3.21 13.71 12.23
N ARG A 2 -2.54 14.83 11.92
CA ARG A 2 -2.71 15.52 10.64
C ARG A 2 -1.70 14.92 9.66
N LEU A 3 -2.18 14.19 8.66
CA LEU A 3 -1.34 13.61 7.60
C LEU A 3 -0.56 14.75 6.90
N PRO A 4 0.75 14.57 6.62
CA PRO A 4 1.47 15.43 5.68
C PRO A 4 0.73 15.52 4.33
N SER A 5 1.05 16.53 3.51
CA SER A 5 0.42 16.66 2.18
C SER A 5 0.52 15.35 1.40
N ALA A 6 -0.50 15.03 0.61
CA ALA A 6 -0.46 13.86 -0.26
C ALA A 6 0.73 13.89 -1.25
N ASP A 7 1.23 15.10 -1.54
CA ASP A 7 2.34 15.33 -2.46
C ASP A 7 3.72 15.06 -1.85
N THR A 8 3.84 14.86 -0.53
CA THR A 8 5.14 14.56 0.06
C THR A 8 5.48 13.08 -0.10
N PRO A 9 6.76 12.76 -0.38
CA PRO A 9 7.22 11.38 -0.46
C PRO A 9 6.84 10.55 0.75
N LEU A 10 6.53 9.25 0.55
CA LEU A 10 6.09 8.36 1.63
C LEU A 10 7.09 8.30 2.79
N TYR A 11 8.40 8.41 2.54
CA TYR A 11 9.43 8.40 3.59
C TYR A 11 9.31 9.57 4.60
N ASN A 12 8.59 10.64 4.25
CA ASN A 12 8.32 11.76 5.17
C ASN A 12 7.12 11.49 6.09
N HIS A 13 6.37 10.41 5.88
CA HIS A 13 5.23 10.03 6.70
C HIS A 13 5.69 9.03 7.76
N SER A 14 5.23 9.20 9.00
CA SER A 14 5.45 8.20 10.06
C SER A 14 4.78 6.88 9.72
N LEU A 15 5.31 5.74 10.21
CA LEU A 15 4.68 4.43 9.99
C LEU A 15 3.18 4.42 10.33
N GLY A 16 2.78 4.94 11.50
CA GLY A 16 1.36 5.00 11.89
C GLY A 16 0.48 5.86 10.97
N ALA A 17 1.06 6.81 10.23
CA ALA A 17 0.34 7.56 9.21
C ALA A 17 0.11 6.74 7.94
N ILE A 18 1.09 5.91 7.56
CA ILE A 18 0.98 4.96 6.45
C ILE A 18 -0.05 3.88 6.80
N GLU A 19 -0.01 3.32 8.02
CA GLU A 19 -0.97 2.32 8.50
C GLU A 19 -2.40 2.88 8.54
N ALA A 20 -2.58 4.12 9.03
CA ALA A 20 -3.88 4.79 9.01
C ALA A 20 -4.40 4.98 7.57
N TRP A 21 -3.53 5.41 6.65
CA TRP A 21 -3.88 5.51 5.23
C TRP A 21 -4.29 4.15 4.65
N LEU A 22 -3.55 3.07 4.89
CA LEU A 22 -3.93 1.73 4.43
C LEU A 22 -5.30 1.31 4.98
N HIS A 23 -5.57 1.57 6.26
CA HIS A 23 -6.89 1.32 6.85
C HIS A 23 -8.01 2.13 6.17
N GLU A 24 -7.78 3.40 5.82
CA GLU A 24 -8.75 4.23 5.11
C GLU A 24 -9.13 3.65 3.73
N HIS A 25 -8.19 2.95 3.07
CA HIS A 25 -8.46 2.25 1.80
C HIS A 25 -9.16 0.89 1.97
N GLY A 26 -9.42 0.48 3.20
CA GLY A 26 -10.01 -0.82 3.52
C GLY A 26 -9.00 -1.96 3.55
N CYS A 27 -7.69 -1.66 3.63
CA CYS A 27 -6.69 -2.68 3.85
C CYS A 27 -6.79 -3.20 5.30
N GLN A 28 -6.47 -4.48 5.45
CA GLN A 28 -6.41 -5.18 6.73
C GLN A 28 -4.97 -5.58 7.01
N GLN A 29 -4.45 -5.18 8.17
CA GLN A 29 -3.12 -5.59 8.61
C GLN A 29 -3.11 -7.08 8.92
N ASP A 30 -2.05 -7.77 8.49
CA ASP A 30 -1.81 -9.16 8.85
C ASP A 30 -1.37 -9.27 10.32
N ARG A 31 -1.86 -10.31 11.00
CA ARG A 31 -1.63 -10.49 12.45
C ARG A 31 -0.28 -11.13 12.76
N GLU A 32 0.28 -11.87 11.82
CA GLU A 32 1.58 -12.55 11.94
C GLU A 32 2.69 -11.67 11.34
N HIS A 33 2.37 -10.96 10.27
CA HIS A 33 3.28 -10.07 9.55
C HIS A 33 2.77 -8.63 9.61
N LEU A 34 3.12 -7.88 10.66
CA LEU A 34 2.62 -6.50 10.86
C LEU A 34 2.94 -5.53 9.71
N ASN A 35 3.98 -5.82 8.94
CA ASN A 35 4.36 -5.05 7.76
C ASN A 35 3.56 -5.45 6.51
N CYS A 36 2.81 -6.54 6.55
CA CYS A 36 1.95 -7.03 5.48
C CYS A 36 0.50 -6.58 5.69
N TRP A 37 -0.13 -6.18 4.60
CA TRP A 37 -1.48 -5.66 4.55
C TRP A 37 -2.19 -6.28 3.37
N GLN A 38 -3.49 -6.55 3.50
CA GLN A 38 -4.27 -7.20 2.46
C GLN A 38 -5.48 -6.34 2.11
N ILE A 39 -5.77 -6.26 0.82
CA ILE A 39 -6.97 -5.62 0.31
C ILE A 39 -7.71 -6.58 -0.64
N GLN A 40 -9.01 -6.71 -0.42
CA GLN A 40 -9.89 -7.49 -1.29
C GLN A 40 -10.84 -6.53 -2.01
N ARG A 41 -10.80 -6.56 -3.34
CA ARG A 41 -11.77 -5.89 -4.22
C ARG A 41 -12.58 -6.96 -4.96
N PRO A 42 -13.76 -6.64 -5.50
CA PRO A 42 -14.58 -7.61 -6.24
C PRO A 42 -13.88 -8.24 -7.46
N ALA A 43 -12.96 -7.50 -8.08
CA ALA A 43 -12.31 -7.90 -9.33
C ALA A 43 -10.85 -8.36 -9.17
N TRP A 44 -10.23 -8.09 -8.03
CA TRP A 44 -8.82 -8.41 -7.74
C TRP A 44 -8.57 -8.32 -6.24
N GLN A 45 -7.51 -8.96 -5.78
CA GLN A 45 -6.99 -8.80 -4.43
C GLN A 45 -5.53 -8.38 -4.49
N ALA A 46 -5.04 -7.71 -3.45
CA ALA A 46 -3.62 -7.45 -3.35
C ALA A 46 -3.10 -7.61 -1.92
N GLU A 47 -1.85 -8.02 -1.83
CA GLU A 47 -1.07 -8.00 -0.61
C GLU A 47 0.02 -6.93 -0.74
N LEU A 48 0.11 -6.06 0.25
CA LEU A 48 1.06 -4.97 0.33
C LEU A 48 2.01 -5.25 1.49
N CYS A 49 3.29 -5.34 1.20
CA CYS A 49 4.33 -5.48 2.21
C CYS A 49 5.12 -4.16 2.29
N LEU A 50 5.06 -3.52 3.44
CA LEU A 50 5.90 -2.37 3.78
C LEU A 50 7.32 -2.90 4.06
N ASP A 51 8.24 -2.64 3.14
CA ASP A 51 9.67 -2.93 3.32
C ASP A 51 10.40 -1.67 3.83
N ILE A 52 11.73 -1.71 3.91
CA ILE A 52 12.55 -0.63 4.48
C ILE A 52 12.50 0.64 3.62
N GLU A 53 12.52 0.51 2.29
CA GLU A 53 12.59 1.64 1.35
C GLU A 53 11.49 1.62 0.27
N GLU A 54 10.63 0.60 0.30
CA GLU A 54 9.64 0.35 -0.75
C GLU A 54 8.39 -0.35 -0.22
N VAL A 55 7.27 -0.13 -0.91
CA VAL A 55 6.08 -0.97 -0.80
C VAL A 55 6.13 -2.02 -1.89
N VAL A 56 6.10 -3.28 -1.52
CA VAL A 56 5.91 -4.38 -2.47
C VAL A 56 4.42 -4.71 -2.52
N VAL A 57 3.81 -4.66 -3.70
CA VAL A 57 2.40 -4.98 -3.90
C VAL A 57 2.26 -6.17 -4.84
N ARG A 58 1.67 -7.24 -4.34
CA ARG A 58 1.32 -8.44 -5.10
C ARG A 58 -0.18 -8.42 -5.38
N TYR A 59 -0.55 -8.16 -6.63
CA TYR A 59 -1.91 -8.31 -7.11
C TYR A 59 -2.17 -9.74 -7.53
N THR A 60 -3.36 -10.24 -7.21
CA THR A 60 -3.87 -11.51 -7.72
C THR A 60 -5.21 -11.25 -8.40
N GLN A 61 -5.31 -11.62 -9.67
CA GLN A 61 -6.52 -11.51 -10.47
C GLN A 61 -6.69 -12.75 -11.35
N SER A 62 -7.83 -13.44 -11.23
CA SER A 62 -8.18 -14.61 -12.07
C SER A 62 -7.08 -15.68 -12.16
N GLY A 63 -6.38 -15.92 -11.05
CA GLY A 63 -5.28 -16.90 -10.97
C GLY A 63 -3.94 -16.43 -11.53
N ARG A 64 -3.81 -15.14 -11.88
CA ARG A 64 -2.53 -14.51 -12.25
C ARG A 64 -2.06 -13.59 -11.15
N ASP A 65 -0.78 -13.74 -10.81
CA ASP A 65 -0.11 -12.88 -9.85
C ASP A 65 0.77 -11.87 -10.58
N VAL A 66 0.66 -10.60 -10.20
CA VAL A 66 1.51 -9.50 -10.67
C VAL A 66 2.12 -8.82 -9.46
N VAL A 67 3.44 -8.75 -9.41
CA VAL A 67 4.16 -8.04 -8.35
C VAL A 67 4.65 -6.70 -8.89
N ARG A 68 4.39 -5.63 -8.14
CA ARG A 68 4.91 -4.28 -8.39
C ARG A 68 5.62 -3.78 -7.14
N THR A 69 6.71 -3.07 -7.35
CA THR A 69 7.49 -2.47 -6.26
C THR A 69 7.48 -0.96 -6.44
N PHE A 70 7.15 -0.25 -5.37
CA PHE A 70 7.06 1.21 -5.37
C PHE A 70 7.99 1.79 -4.31
N LYS A 71 8.91 2.66 -4.72
CA LYS A 71 9.85 3.31 -3.79
C LYS A 71 9.12 4.33 -2.91
N TYR A 72 9.54 4.45 -1.65
CA TYR A 72 9.03 5.47 -0.72
C TYR A 72 9.38 6.90 -1.13
N SER A 73 10.23 7.09 -2.14
CA SER A 73 10.48 8.38 -2.77
C SER A 73 9.29 8.90 -3.59
N LEU A 74 8.32 8.05 -3.93
CA LEU A 74 7.08 8.45 -4.60
C LEU A 74 6.15 9.19 -3.64
N SER A 75 5.35 10.11 -4.19
CA SER A 75 4.34 10.83 -3.41
C SER A 75 3.25 9.88 -2.93
N ARG A 76 2.59 10.21 -1.81
CA ARG A 76 1.46 9.41 -1.31
C ARG A 76 0.34 9.35 -2.36
N SER A 77 0.07 10.43 -3.09
CA SER A 77 -0.92 10.44 -4.18
C SER A 77 -0.56 9.52 -5.34
N ASP A 78 0.72 9.46 -5.73
CA ASP A 78 1.16 8.57 -6.81
C ASP A 78 1.04 7.11 -6.40
N LEU A 79 1.42 6.81 -5.15
CA LEU A 79 1.26 5.46 -4.58
C LEU A 79 -0.20 5.07 -4.47
N ASP A 80 -1.07 5.99 -4.03
CA ASP A 80 -2.52 5.77 -3.94
C ASP A 80 -3.11 5.40 -5.30
N ALA A 81 -2.83 6.23 -6.30
CA ALA A 81 -3.27 6.00 -7.67
C ALA A 81 -2.69 4.69 -8.23
N ALA A 82 -1.40 4.41 -8.02
CA ALA A 82 -0.75 3.24 -8.59
C ALA A 82 -1.12 1.93 -7.89
N ILE A 83 -1.46 1.97 -6.60
CA ILE A 83 -1.75 0.79 -5.79
C ILE A 83 -3.22 0.40 -5.88
N PHE A 84 -4.12 1.37 -5.83
CA PHE A 84 -5.56 1.08 -5.70
C PHE A 84 -6.33 1.07 -7.02
N THR A 85 -5.71 1.40 -8.15
CA THR A 85 -6.34 1.20 -9.48
C THR A 85 -6.32 -0.26 -9.95
N GLY A 86 -5.55 -1.14 -9.29
CA GLY A 86 -5.39 -2.54 -9.67
C GLY A 86 -4.21 -2.79 -10.63
N PRO A 87 -4.02 -4.06 -11.06
CA PRO A 87 -2.87 -4.50 -11.87
C PRO A 87 -2.81 -3.91 -13.28
#